data_AF-A0A0S6XPN5-F1
#
_entry.id   AF-A0A0S6XPN5-F1
#
_cell.length_a   1.000
_cell.length_b   1.000
_cell.length_c   1.000
_cell.angle_alpha   90.00
_cell.angle_beta   90.00
_cell.angle_gamma   90.00
#
_symmetry.space_group_name_H-M   'P 1'
#
loop_
_entity.id
_entity.type
_entity.pdbx_description
1 polymer ?
#
loop_
_entity_poly.entity_id
_entity_poly.type
_entity_poly.pdbx_seq_one_letter_code
_entity_poly.pdbx_strand_id
1 'polypeptide(L)'
;MGDKFMVIITARHVDVEFLNKLALNLRDPGDDEFSIFLSLDSDDKVHSRHLSPPVDFDPATNSFAGMSIADVEAFIAASESKLFMSFSDSGDFIVIDDEAVQRGDCVLLHADWDIEGDENEDDEIDGAEKGGGDREEVFGFKKARVPPSDAFNMVCNLSVANLGWEDFCPRPDPESGAHWYFYGF
;
A
#
# COMPACT_ATOMS: atom_id res chain seq x y z
N MET A 1 4.56 -18.43 2.15
CA MET A 1 3.25 -17.79 1.99
C MET A 1 3.59 -16.54 1.21
N GLY A 2 3.15 -16.42 -0.04
CA GLY A 2 3.53 -15.27 -0.89
C GLY A 2 3.05 -13.98 -0.25
N ASP A 3 3.80 -12.91 -0.43
CA ASP A 3 3.42 -11.61 0.10
C ASP A 3 2.14 -11.17 -0.59
N LYS A 4 1.21 -10.56 0.14
CA LYS A 4 0.00 -10.02 -0.45
C LYS A 4 0.07 -8.51 -0.41
N PHE A 5 0.00 -7.91 -1.59
CA PHE A 5 -0.04 -6.47 -1.77
C PHE A 5 -1.47 -5.98 -1.88
N MET A 6 -1.72 -4.83 -1.27
CA MET A 6 -3.07 -4.29 -1.16
C MET A 6 -3.35 -3.24 -2.24
N VAL A 7 -4.49 -3.39 -2.91
CA VAL A 7 -5.04 -2.39 -3.80
C VAL A 7 -6.35 -1.84 -3.20
N ILE A 8 -6.42 -0.54 -2.96
CA ILE A 8 -7.61 0.15 -2.44
C ILE A 8 -8.20 0.98 -3.57
N ILE A 9 -9.48 0.78 -3.88
CA ILE A 9 -10.16 1.53 -4.93
C ILE A 9 -11.02 2.62 -4.27
N THR A 10 -10.60 3.87 -4.38
CA THR A 10 -11.40 5.02 -3.92
C THR A 10 -12.14 5.70 -5.05
N ALA A 11 -11.78 5.43 -6.31
CA ALA A 11 -12.50 5.91 -7.48
C ALA A 11 -14.00 5.56 -7.39
N ARG A 12 -14.86 6.55 -7.62
CA ARG A 12 -16.33 6.36 -7.63
C ARG A 12 -16.78 5.58 -8.84
N HIS A 13 -16.03 5.71 -9.93
CA HIS A 13 -16.28 5.04 -11.19
C HIS A 13 -14.99 4.41 -11.68
N VAL A 14 -14.91 3.09 -11.62
CA VAL A 14 -13.87 2.30 -12.26
C VAL A 14 -14.56 1.24 -13.13
N ASP A 15 -14.10 1.10 -14.37
CA ASP A 15 -14.61 0.07 -15.25
C ASP A 15 -13.72 -1.19 -15.19
N VAL A 16 -14.30 -2.31 -15.63
CA VAL A 16 -13.61 -3.59 -15.63
C VAL A 16 -12.44 -3.63 -16.61
N GLU A 17 -12.43 -2.77 -17.64
CA GLU A 17 -11.32 -2.70 -18.60
C GLU A 17 -10.08 -2.10 -17.94
N PHE A 18 -10.24 -1.01 -17.18
CA PHE A 18 -9.19 -0.41 -16.37
C PHE A 18 -8.64 -1.42 -15.36
N LEU A 19 -9.52 -2.11 -14.62
CA LEU A 19 -9.08 -3.10 -13.63
C LEU A 19 -8.32 -4.28 -14.26
N ASN A 20 -8.77 -4.75 -15.42
CA ASN A 20 -8.04 -5.79 -16.16
C ASN A 20 -6.65 -5.30 -16.63
N LYS A 21 -6.54 -4.05 -17.11
CA LYS A 21 -5.25 -3.45 -17.49
C LYS A 21 -4.34 -3.28 -16.28
N LEU A 22 -4.89 -2.78 -15.16
CA LEU A 22 -4.19 -2.65 -13.89
C LEU A 22 -3.64 -4.00 -13.43
N ALA A 23 -4.48 -5.03 -13.42
CA ALA A 23 -4.09 -6.39 -13.05
C ALA A 23 -2.99 -6.96 -13.95
N LEU A 24 -2.98 -6.62 -15.24
CA LEU A 24 -1.90 -7.03 -16.15
C LEU A 24 -0.59 -6.26 -15.91
N ASN A 25 -0.68 -4.97 -15.56
CA ASN A 25 0.49 -4.13 -15.32
C ASN A 25 1.16 -4.39 -13.97
N LEU A 26 0.38 -4.80 -12.96
CA LEU A 26 0.88 -5.14 -11.62
C LEU A 26 1.37 -6.59 -11.50
N ARG A 27 1.40 -7.34 -12.60
CA ARG A 27 1.72 -8.76 -12.58
C ARG A 27 3.15 -9.02 -13.04
N ASP A 28 3.88 -9.81 -12.26
CA ASP A 28 5.07 -10.54 -12.72
C ASP A 28 4.66 -11.96 -13.14
N PRO A 29 5.12 -12.50 -14.28
CA PRO A 29 4.92 -13.91 -14.65
C PRO A 29 5.42 -14.90 -13.58
N GLY A 30 4.53 -15.29 -12.67
CA GLY A 30 4.79 -16.31 -11.66
C GLY A 30 4.10 -16.05 -10.34
N ASP A 31 3.70 -14.80 -10.07
CA ASP A 31 3.11 -14.39 -8.81
C ASP A 31 1.77 -13.68 -8.96
N ASP A 32 0.88 -13.99 -8.02
CA ASP A 32 -0.52 -13.60 -7.96
C ASP A 32 -0.73 -12.95 -6.57
N GLU A 33 -0.01 -11.84 -6.33
CA GLU A 33 0.18 -11.24 -5.00
C GLU A 33 -0.79 -10.08 -4.70
N PHE A 34 -1.40 -9.47 -5.71
CA PHE A 34 -2.25 -8.30 -5.51
C PHE A 34 -3.70 -8.67 -5.21
N SER A 35 -4.27 -8.02 -4.19
CA SER A 35 -5.68 -8.16 -3.84
C SER A 35 -6.35 -6.80 -3.71
N ILE A 36 -7.52 -6.66 -4.34
CA ILE A 36 -8.43 -5.54 -4.12
C ILE A 36 -9.04 -5.69 -2.73
N PHE A 37 -8.86 -4.69 -1.90
CA PHE A 37 -9.48 -4.61 -0.58
C PHE A 37 -10.83 -3.91 -0.68
N LEU A 38 -11.87 -4.59 -0.17
CA LEU A 38 -13.26 -4.19 -0.37
C LEU A 38 -13.87 -3.60 0.90
N SER A 39 -13.61 -4.20 2.06
CA SER A 39 -14.11 -3.73 3.35
C SER A 39 -13.47 -4.45 4.54
N LEU A 40 -13.64 -3.86 5.71
CA LEU A 40 -13.45 -4.50 7.02
C LEU A 40 -14.84 -4.62 7.67
N ASP A 41 -15.26 -5.83 8.06
CA ASP A 41 -16.55 -6.01 8.72
C ASP A 41 -16.50 -5.77 10.24
N SER A 42 -17.66 -5.90 10.92
CA SER A 42 -17.78 -5.68 12.36
C SER A 42 -17.04 -6.70 13.21
N ASP A 43 -16.65 -7.84 12.62
CA ASP A 43 -15.86 -8.89 13.27
C ASP A 43 -14.38 -8.78 12.85
N ASP A 44 -13.97 -7.63 12.32
CA ASP A 44 -12.61 -7.32 11.89
C ASP A 44 -12.08 -8.23 10.79
N LYS A 45 -12.98 -8.85 10.03
CA LYS A 45 -12.58 -9.69 8.90
C LYS A 45 -12.33 -8.82 7.67
N VAL A 46 -11.14 -8.98 7.11
CA VAL A 46 -10.73 -8.41 5.83
C VAL A 46 -11.50 -9.09 4.70
N HIS A 47 -12.27 -8.30 3.95
CA HIS A 47 -12.87 -8.74 2.69
C HIS A 47 -12.03 -8.24 1.53
N SER A 48 -11.46 -9.18 0.78
CA SER A 48 -10.62 -8.89 -0.37
C SER A 48 -10.90 -9.84 -1.53
N ARG A 49 -10.52 -9.41 -2.74
CA ARG A 49 -10.60 -10.17 -3.97
C ARG A 49 -9.27 -10.17 -4.68
N HIS A 50 -8.86 -11.32 -5.19
CA HIS A 50 -7.65 -11.42 -5.97
C HIS A 50 -7.74 -10.55 -7.24
N LEU A 51 -6.69 -9.77 -7.52
CA LEU A 51 -6.61 -8.92 -8.69
C LEU A 51 -6.00 -9.72 -9.87
N SER A 52 -6.82 -10.56 -10.51
CA SER A 52 -6.43 -11.29 -11.72
C SER A 52 -7.46 -11.13 -12.83
N PRO A 53 -7.04 -10.98 -14.10
CA PRO A 53 -7.97 -11.00 -15.22
C PRO A 53 -8.64 -12.38 -15.40
N PRO A 54 -9.94 -12.45 -15.73
CA PRO A 54 -10.88 -11.34 -15.73
C PRO A 54 -11.21 -10.90 -14.30
N VAL A 55 -11.08 -9.60 -14.02
CA VAL A 55 -11.37 -9.07 -12.69
C VAL A 55 -12.88 -9.11 -12.44
N ASP A 56 -13.29 -9.84 -11.40
CA ASP A 56 -14.66 -9.88 -10.88
C ASP A 56 -14.80 -8.86 -9.74
N PHE A 57 -15.22 -7.65 -10.10
CA PHE A 57 -15.37 -6.52 -9.18
C PHE A 57 -16.79 -5.95 -9.25
N ASP A 58 -17.50 -5.99 -8.12
CA ASP A 58 -18.78 -5.33 -7.93
C ASP A 58 -18.57 -4.04 -7.11
N PRO A 59 -18.71 -2.84 -7.71
CA PRO A 59 -18.56 -1.57 -7.00
C PRO A 59 -19.47 -1.44 -5.77
N ALA A 60 -20.60 -2.13 -5.72
CA ALA A 60 -21.50 -2.10 -4.56
C ALA A 60 -20.89 -2.76 -3.31
N THR A 61 -19.85 -3.58 -3.48
CA THR A 61 -19.15 -4.25 -2.37
C THR A 61 -17.96 -3.47 -1.84
N ASN A 62 -17.58 -2.36 -2.49
CA ASN A 62 -16.43 -1.55 -2.12
C ASN A 62 -16.81 -0.42 -1.15
N SER A 63 -16.38 -0.51 0.12
CA SER A 63 -16.64 0.53 1.12
C SER A 63 -15.77 1.78 0.97
N PHE A 64 -14.71 1.72 0.18
CA PHE A 64 -13.74 2.81 0.02
C PHE A 64 -14.12 3.82 -1.08
N ALA A 65 -15.17 3.51 -1.86
CA ALA A 65 -15.59 4.35 -2.97
C ALA A 65 -15.94 5.78 -2.50
N GLY A 66 -15.21 6.76 -3.06
CA GLY A 66 -15.36 8.18 -2.76
C GLY A 66 -14.58 8.68 -1.54
N MET A 67 -13.79 7.84 -0.87
CA MET A 67 -12.87 8.26 0.18
C MET A 67 -11.72 9.10 -0.39
N SER A 68 -11.27 10.09 0.38
CA SER A 68 -10.03 10.80 0.05
C SER A 68 -8.80 9.97 0.45
N ILE A 69 -7.62 10.34 -0.06
CA ILE A 69 -6.37 9.69 0.36
C ILE A 69 -6.13 9.87 1.86
N ALA A 70 -6.48 11.03 2.42
CA ALA A 70 -6.39 11.26 3.87
C ALA A 70 -7.34 10.34 4.67
N ASP A 71 -8.52 10.03 4.15
CA ASP A 71 -9.43 9.06 4.78
C ASP A 71 -8.85 7.64 4.72
N VAL A 72 -8.16 7.28 3.63
CA VAL A 72 -7.45 6.00 3.50
C VAL A 72 -6.29 5.92 4.49
N GLU A 73 -5.49 6.98 4.64
CA GLU A 73 -4.40 7.07 5.63
C GLU A 73 -4.95 6.88 7.05
N ALA A 74 -6.01 7.59 7.40
CA ALA A 74 -6.67 7.46 8.71
C ALA A 74 -7.22 6.04 8.93
N PHE A 75 -7.77 5.42 7.89
CA PHE A 75 -8.25 4.04 7.95
C PHE A 75 -7.09 3.05 8.20
N ILE A 76 -5.97 3.20 7.49
CA ILE A 76 -4.80 2.32 7.62
C ILE A 76 -4.25 2.45 9.04
N ALA A 77 -4.04 3.67 9.54
CA ALA A 77 -3.57 3.91 10.90
C ALA A 77 -4.52 3.30 11.96
N ALA A 78 -5.83 3.43 11.77
CA ALA A 78 -6.81 2.86 12.70
C ALA A 78 -6.94 1.32 12.62
N SER A 79 -6.48 0.70 11.53
CA SER A 79 -6.66 -0.73 11.25
C SER A 79 -5.33 -1.50 11.18
N GLU A 80 -4.23 -0.86 11.56
CA GLU A 80 -2.85 -1.33 11.46
C GLU A 80 -2.71 -2.82 11.80
N SER A 81 -2.99 -3.19 13.05
CA SER A 81 -2.80 -4.55 13.56
C SER A 81 -3.54 -5.61 12.74
N LYS A 82 -4.68 -5.26 12.15
CA LYS A 82 -5.53 -6.17 11.36
C LYS A 82 -5.03 -6.32 9.94
N LEU A 83 -4.53 -5.23 9.35
CA LEU A 83 -3.96 -5.21 8.01
C LEU A 83 -2.66 -6.02 8.00
N PHE A 84 -1.79 -5.84 9.01
CA PHE A 84 -0.56 -6.62 9.17
C PHE A 84 -0.80 -8.12 9.34
N MET A 85 -1.85 -8.53 10.05
CA MET A 85 -2.18 -9.96 10.15
C MET A 85 -2.65 -10.57 8.81
N SER A 86 -3.08 -9.74 7.86
CA SER A 86 -3.76 -10.18 6.63
C SER A 86 -2.95 -10.00 5.35
N PHE A 87 -1.95 -9.10 5.36
CA PHE A 87 -1.16 -8.68 4.20
C PHE A 87 0.33 -8.59 4.57
N SER A 88 1.20 -8.31 3.59
CA SER A 88 2.65 -8.21 3.82
C SER A 88 2.98 -7.10 4.83
N ASP A 89 4.07 -7.29 5.58
CA ASP A 89 4.59 -6.34 6.58
C ASP A 89 5.18 -5.05 5.96
N SER A 90 5.03 -4.83 4.66
CA SER A 90 5.71 -3.76 3.92
C SER A 90 5.16 -2.36 4.20
N GLY A 91 3.91 -2.25 4.66
CA GLY A 91 3.24 -0.95 4.78
C GLY A 91 2.96 -0.28 3.43
N ASP A 92 3.05 -1.02 2.33
CA ASP A 92 2.84 -0.52 0.98
C ASP A 92 1.42 -0.79 0.48
N PHE A 93 0.79 0.26 -0.05
CA PHE A 93 -0.59 0.23 -0.55
C PHE A 93 -0.66 0.92 -1.91
N ILE A 94 -1.42 0.35 -2.84
CA ILE A 94 -1.74 0.99 -4.11
C ILE A 94 -3.17 1.52 -4.02
N VAL A 95 -3.35 2.83 -4.22
CA VAL A 95 -4.66 3.48 -4.23
C VAL A 95 -5.04 3.90 -5.65
N ILE A 96 -6.26 3.55 -6.05
CA ILE A 96 -6.86 3.93 -7.34
C ILE A 96 -7.97 4.95 -7.07
N ASP A 97 -7.66 6.23 -7.26
CA ASP A 97 -8.62 7.33 -7.13
C ASP A 97 -9.22 7.76 -8.48
N ASP A 98 -10.16 8.71 -8.47
CA ASP A 98 -10.83 9.18 -9.69
C ASP A 98 -9.84 9.79 -10.70
N GLU A 99 -8.75 10.39 -10.21
CA GLU A 99 -7.69 10.96 -11.07
C GLU A 99 -6.83 9.86 -11.69
N ALA A 100 -6.49 8.80 -10.93
CA ALA A 100 -5.77 7.62 -11.43
C ALA A 100 -6.50 6.96 -12.59
N VAL A 101 -7.83 6.80 -12.49
CA VAL A 101 -8.65 6.27 -13.59
C VAL A 101 -8.57 7.15 -14.84
N GLN A 102 -8.56 8.48 -14.68
CA GLN A 102 -8.49 9.42 -15.81
C GLN A 102 -7.11 9.46 -16.46
N ARG A 103 -6.04 9.41 -15.65
CA ARG A 103 -4.65 9.55 -16.11
C ARG A 103 -4.02 8.22 -16.52
N GLY A 104 -4.57 7.10 -16.06
CA GLY A 104 -3.96 5.79 -16.23
C GLY A 104 -2.77 5.55 -15.28
N ASP A 105 -2.71 6.27 -14.17
CA ASP A 105 -1.70 6.10 -13.11
C ASP A 105 -2.30 5.40 -11.88
N CYS A 106 -1.52 5.31 -10.79
CA CYS A 106 -2.00 4.98 -9.46
C CYS A 106 -1.26 5.80 -8.41
N VAL A 107 -1.78 5.83 -7.19
CA VAL A 107 -1.06 6.40 -6.04
C VAL A 107 -0.42 5.26 -5.28
N LEU A 108 0.90 5.25 -5.20
CA LEU A 108 1.59 4.42 -4.23
C LEU A 108 1.62 5.16 -2.90
N LEU A 109 1.24 4.47 -1.83
CA LEU A 109 1.20 4.96 -0.46
C LEU A 109 2.06 4.02 0.41
N HIS A 110 3.03 4.58 1.11
CA HIS A 110 3.90 3.87 2.03
C HIS A 110 3.68 4.43 3.43
N ALA A 111 3.27 3.57 4.36
CA ALA A 111 3.18 3.91 5.77
C ALA A 111 4.57 3.82 6.41
N ASP A 112 5.05 4.94 6.96
CA ASP A 112 6.24 4.93 7.80
C ASP A 112 5.81 4.54 9.23
N TRP A 113 6.37 3.43 9.71
CA TRP A 113 6.09 2.88 11.05
C TRP A 113 7.19 3.29 12.01
N ASP A 114 6.83 3.76 13.20
CA ASP A 114 7.84 4.04 14.23
C ASP A 114 8.22 2.71 14.85
N ILE A 115 9.47 2.30 14.66
CA ILE A 115 10.01 1.19 15.40
C ILE A 115 10.64 1.81 16.64
N GLU A 116 9.81 2.05 17.67
CA GLU A 116 10.33 2.34 19.01
C GLU A 116 11.22 1.15 19.42
N GLY A 117 12.54 1.29 19.24
CA GLY A 117 13.49 0.21 19.48
C GLY A 117 14.83 0.29 18.75
N ASP A 118 15.00 1.18 17.77
CA ASP A 118 16.31 1.37 17.10
C ASP A 118 16.91 2.77 17.31
N GLU A 119 16.75 3.29 18.54
CA GLU A 119 17.67 4.29 19.07
C GLU A 119 18.71 3.57 19.93
N ASN A 120 19.71 2.95 19.30
CA ASN A 120 21.13 2.97 19.69
C ASN A 120 21.89 1.84 18.97
N GLU A 121 22.47 2.16 17.81
CA GLU A 121 23.78 1.62 17.47
C GLU A 121 24.73 1.90 18.65
N ASP A 122 25.42 0.85 19.13
CA ASP A 122 26.36 0.80 20.25
C ASP A 122 25.75 0.48 21.64
N ASP A 123 25.46 -0.81 21.89
CA ASP A 123 25.94 -1.46 23.12
C ASP A 123 25.90 -3.01 22.98
N GLU A 124 27.09 -3.62 23.01
CA GLU A 124 27.30 -5.05 23.18
C GLU A 124 26.71 -5.52 24.52
N ILE A 125 25.57 -6.22 24.54
CA ILE A 125 25.20 -7.06 25.69
C ILE A 125 24.66 -8.42 25.23
N ASP A 126 25.35 -9.45 25.74
CA ASP A 126 25.06 -10.86 25.66
C ASP A 126 23.62 -11.24 26.09
N GLY A 127 23.07 -12.25 25.40
CA GLY A 127 22.20 -13.24 26.04
C GLY A 127 20.69 -13.01 25.94
N ALA A 128 20.13 -13.40 24.79
CA ALA A 128 18.82 -14.03 24.62
C ALA A 128 17.64 -13.58 25.52
N GLU A 129 16.69 -12.86 24.91
CA GLU A 129 15.33 -13.36 24.66
C GLU A 129 14.73 -12.51 23.53
N LYS A 130 14.43 -13.16 22.39
CA LYS A 130 13.70 -12.54 21.27
C LYS A 130 12.24 -12.35 21.68
N GLY A 131 11.96 -11.29 22.44
CA GLY A 131 10.61 -10.78 22.66
C GLY A 131 10.21 -9.90 21.49
N GLY A 132 9.02 -10.13 20.91
CA GLY A 132 8.48 -9.31 19.83
C GLY A 132 8.46 -7.85 20.22
N GLY A 133 9.15 -7.00 19.46
CA GLY A 133 9.01 -5.56 19.59
C GLY A 133 7.59 -5.20 19.21
N ASP A 134 6.84 -4.68 20.18
CA ASP A 134 5.57 -4.02 19.93
C ASP A 134 5.88 -2.81 19.04
N ARG A 135 5.58 -2.92 17.74
CA ARG A 135 5.63 -1.79 16.81
C ARG A 135 4.42 -0.92 17.15
N GLU A 136 4.65 0.28 17.66
CA GLU A 136 3.59 1.15 18.14
C GLU A 136 3.50 2.40 17.25
N GLU A 137 2.50 2.36 16.36
CA GLU A 137 1.88 3.49 15.64
C GLU A 137 2.50 3.95 14.30
N VAL A 138 1.63 4.21 13.32
CA VAL A 138 1.97 4.95 12.09
C VAL A 138 2.29 6.40 12.45
N PHE A 139 3.52 6.85 12.19
CA PHE A 139 3.87 8.26 12.38
C PHE A 139 3.71 9.11 11.11
N GLY A 140 3.62 8.49 9.93
CA GLY A 140 3.48 9.21 8.68
C GLY A 140 3.18 8.34 7.47
N PHE A 141 2.85 9.00 6.37
CA PHE A 141 2.65 8.36 5.07
C PHE A 141 3.41 9.11 3.99
N LYS A 142 4.16 8.40 3.15
CA LYS A 142 4.73 8.91 1.90
C LYS A 142 3.85 8.48 0.74
N LYS A 143 3.62 9.37 -0.22
CA LYS A 143 2.75 9.08 -1.37
C LYS A 143 3.26 9.68 -2.66
N ALA A 144 3.13 8.94 -3.75
CA ALA A 144 3.51 9.40 -5.09
C ALA A 144 2.54 8.86 -6.13
N ARG A 145 2.27 9.66 -7.17
CA ARG A 145 1.61 9.15 -8.38
C ARG A 145 2.65 8.47 -9.26
N VAL A 146 2.39 7.22 -9.63
CA VAL A 146 3.32 6.38 -10.39
C VAL A 146 2.55 5.60 -11.47
N PRO A 147 3.19 5.25 -12.60
CA PRO A 147 2.60 4.30 -13.54
C PRO A 147 2.41 2.92 -12.88
N PRO A 148 1.33 2.18 -13.19
CA PRO A 148 1.10 0.87 -12.58
C PRO A 148 2.21 -0.15 -12.84
N SER A 149 2.87 -0.09 -14.01
CA SER A 149 4.00 -0.96 -14.34
C SER A 149 5.20 -0.77 -13.41
N ASP A 150 5.36 0.44 -12.86
CA ASP A 150 6.47 0.78 -11.98
C ASP A 150 6.10 0.57 -10.51
N ALA A 151 4.80 0.73 -10.17
CA ALA A 151 4.27 0.48 -8.83
C ALA A 151 4.61 -0.93 -8.32
N PHE A 152 4.50 -1.96 -9.18
CA PHE A 152 4.91 -3.32 -8.83
C PHE A 152 6.36 -3.38 -8.35
N ASN A 153 7.29 -2.85 -9.18
CA ASN A 153 8.71 -2.88 -8.88
C ASN A 153 9.04 -2.11 -7.59
N MET A 154 8.41 -0.95 -7.39
CA MET A 154 8.59 -0.17 -6.17
C MET A 154 8.13 -0.94 -4.94
N VAL A 155 6.90 -1.45 -4.95
CA VAL A 155 6.32 -2.23 -3.85
C VAL A 155 7.20 -3.45 -3.51
N CYS A 156 7.63 -4.22 -4.51
CA CYS A 156 8.49 -5.37 -4.25
C CYS A 156 9.88 -5.00 -3.70
N ASN A 157 10.47 -3.88 -4.16
CA ASN A 157 11.78 -3.45 -3.66
C ASN A 157 11.69 -2.88 -2.24
N LEU A 158 10.60 -2.17 -1.92
CA LEU A 158 10.31 -1.66 -0.58
C LEU A 158 10.00 -2.81 0.38
N SER A 159 9.19 -3.79 -0.03
CA SER A 159 8.81 -4.93 0.80
C SER A 159 9.98 -5.82 1.20
N VAL A 160 10.95 -6.02 0.30
CA VAL A 160 12.18 -6.78 0.58
C VAL A 160 13.31 -5.91 1.14
N ALA A 161 13.03 -4.62 1.41
CA ALA A 161 13.95 -3.61 1.91
C ALA A 161 15.27 -3.48 1.11
N ASN A 162 15.20 -3.70 -0.22
CA ASN A 162 16.35 -3.59 -1.11
C ASN A 162 16.66 -2.14 -1.50
N LEU A 163 15.63 -1.29 -1.58
CA LEU A 163 15.72 0.15 -1.85
C LEU A 163 14.77 0.90 -0.91
N GLY A 164 15.13 2.13 -0.55
CA GLY A 164 14.28 3.03 0.21
C GLY A 164 13.31 3.81 -0.68
N TRP A 165 12.27 4.40 -0.07
CA TRP A 165 11.31 5.25 -0.81
C TRP A 165 12.01 6.40 -1.54
N GLU A 166 13.01 7.00 -0.89
CA GLU A 166 13.77 8.15 -1.36
C GLU A 166 14.63 7.83 -2.60
N ASP A 167 14.93 6.54 -2.85
CA ASP A 167 15.65 6.10 -4.05
C ASP A 167 14.77 6.21 -5.31
N PHE A 168 13.45 6.10 -5.16
CA PHE A 168 12.49 6.27 -6.25
C PHE A 168 11.89 7.68 -6.29
N CYS A 169 11.66 8.25 -5.11
CA CYS A 169 10.87 9.44 -4.87
C CYS A 169 11.65 10.40 -3.96
N PRO A 170 12.61 11.17 -4.50
CA PRO A 170 13.65 11.81 -3.70
C PRO A 170 13.20 13.06 -2.95
N ARG A 171 12.09 13.70 -3.37
CA ARG A 171 11.64 14.97 -2.76
C ARG A 171 10.12 15.09 -2.70
N PRO A 172 9.60 15.69 -1.63
CA PRO A 172 8.20 16.02 -1.55
C PRO A 172 7.82 17.23 -2.42
N ASP A 173 6.59 17.25 -2.91
CA ASP A 173 5.91 18.34 -3.58
C ASP A 173 5.28 19.28 -2.55
N PRO A 174 5.87 20.46 -2.32
CA PRO A 174 5.34 21.41 -1.34
C PRO A 174 3.96 21.97 -1.73
N GLU A 175 3.58 21.94 -3.00
CA GLU A 175 2.29 22.48 -3.46
C GLU A 175 1.15 21.48 -3.28
N SER A 176 1.43 20.18 -3.46
CA SER A 176 0.48 19.09 -3.20
C SER A 176 0.34 18.75 -1.71
N GLY A 177 1.29 19.20 -0.89
CA GLY A 177 1.30 19.06 0.56
C GLY A 177 2.49 18.25 1.06
N ALA A 178 2.79 18.36 2.36
CA ALA A 178 3.81 17.54 2.99
C ALA A 178 3.56 16.06 2.66
N HIS A 179 4.61 15.34 2.30
CA HIS A 179 4.61 13.91 1.98
C HIS A 179 4.02 13.45 0.64
N TRP A 180 3.51 14.33 -0.21
CA TRP A 180 3.41 14.01 -1.64
C TRP A 180 4.78 14.06 -2.25
N TYR A 181 5.21 13.08 -3.04
CA TYR A 181 6.53 13.02 -3.65
C TYR A 181 6.45 13.06 -5.18
N PHE A 182 7.57 13.52 -5.76
CA PHE A 182 7.77 13.44 -7.21
C PHE A 182 8.35 12.09 -7.59
N TYR A 183 7.65 11.38 -8.47
CA TYR A 183 8.19 10.23 -9.16
C TYR A 183 9.10 10.68 -10.31
N GLY A 184 10.37 10.27 -10.28
CA GLY A 184 11.38 10.65 -11.25
C GLY A 184 11.62 9.55 -12.30
N PHE A 185 11.71 9.95 -13.57
CA PHE A 185 12.29 9.14 -14.65
C PHE A 185 13.69 9.65 -15.00
#